data_AF-A0A7S2A6K9-F1
#
_entry.id   AF-A0A7S2A6K9-F1
#
_cell.length_a   1.000
_cell.length_b   1.000
_cell.length_c   1.000
_cell.angle_alpha   90.00
_cell.angle_beta   90.00
_cell.angle_gamma   90.00
#
_symmetry.space_group_name_H-M   'P 1'
#
loop_
_entity.id
_entity.type
_entity.pdbx_description
1 polymer ?
#
loop_
_entity_poly.entity_id
_entity_poly.type
_entity_poly.pdbx_seq_one_letter_code
_entity_poly.pdbx_strand_id
1 'polypeptide(L)'
;DVKVDAVTLEHVPSILGGDKGESSAPRFFHVIGYPPCPEGAAENDDSVKEKECSRVGFDESQKYDLGSYEYKLISSKIDGDGYSSGGRSIQTFDITEALGRSLKVSASNVPTWEEEEEEEEDEEEDSGMCTMEKAEKCGGPPPDEDELDAGGAIRAISLVIDDNWGTKDYTCLYRLRVHGDRLTAD
;
A
#
# COMPACT_ATOMS: atom_id res chain seq x y z
N ASP A 1 -12.01 2.42 17.85
CA ASP A 1 -10.91 2.03 16.96
C ASP A 1 -11.47 1.70 15.59
N VAL A 2 -10.60 1.61 14.58
CA VAL A 2 -10.99 1.33 13.19
C VAL A 2 -10.15 0.17 12.68
N LYS A 3 -10.78 -0.78 11.97
CA LYS A 3 -10.06 -1.73 11.12
C LYS A 3 -9.83 -1.05 9.77
N VAL A 4 -8.58 -0.74 9.44
CA VAL A 4 -8.26 0.02 8.23
C VAL A 4 -8.27 -0.91 7.03
N ASP A 5 -9.11 -0.61 6.04
CA ASP A 5 -9.27 -1.44 4.84
C ASP A 5 -8.50 -0.88 3.64
N ALA A 6 -8.42 0.44 3.54
CA ALA A 6 -7.78 1.12 2.42
C ALA A 6 -7.35 2.56 2.76
N VAL A 7 -6.43 3.10 1.96
CA VAL A 7 -6.10 4.53 1.95
C VAL A 7 -6.29 5.10 0.55
N THR A 8 -6.69 6.37 0.46
CA THR A 8 -6.73 7.10 -0.81
C THR A 8 -5.76 8.27 -0.76
N LEU A 9 -4.90 8.37 -1.77
CA LEU A 9 -4.10 9.56 -2.02
C LEU A 9 -4.63 10.32 -3.22
N GLU A 10 -4.66 11.64 -3.09
CA GLU A 10 -4.99 12.55 -4.18
C GLU A 10 -3.83 13.49 -4.45
N HIS A 11 -3.65 13.83 -5.72
CA HIS A 11 -2.74 14.86 -6.19
C HIS A 11 -3.38 15.67 -7.32
N VAL A 12 -2.91 16.89 -7.56
CA VAL A 12 -3.36 17.68 -8.71
C VAL A 12 -3.07 16.93 -10.02
N PRO A 13 -4.03 16.83 -10.96
CA PRO A 13 -3.81 16.20 -12.25
C PRO A 13 -2.85 17.00 -13.12
N SER A 14 -2.17 16.28 -14.00
CA SER A 14 -1.19 16.76 -14.98
C SER A 14 -1.65 17.99 -15.77
N ILE A 15 -2.88 17.95 -16.26
CA ILE A 15 -3.50 19.02 -17.06
C ILE A 15 -3.60 20.36 -16.32
N LEU A 16 -3.62 20.34 -14.98
CA LEU A 16 -3.70 21.54 -14.13
C LEU A 16 -2.35 21.93 -13.51
N GLY A 17 -1.46 20.96 -13.30
CA GLY A 17 -0.17 21.17 -12.63
C GLY A 17 0.96 21.67 -13.53
N GLY A 18 0.80 21.52 -14.86
CA GLY A 18 1.90 21.72 -15.81
C GLY A 18 3.09 20.78 -15.56
N ASP A 19 4.15 20.91 -16.34
CA ASP A 19 5.29 19.98 -16.34
C ASP A 19 5.99 19.81 -14.98
N LYS A 20 5.80 20.75 -14.05
CA LYS A 20 6.44 20.75 -12.73
C LYS A 20 5.54 20.26 -11.61
N GLY A 21 4.21 20.39 -11.75
CA GLY A 21 3.27 20.05 -10.68
C GLY A 21 3.27 18.57 -10.33
N GLU A 22 3.45 17.70 -11.32
CA GLU A 22 3.43 16.25 -11.13
C GLU A 22 4.69 15.70 -10.50
N SER A 23 5.85 16.29 -10.81
CA SER A 23 7.13 15.82 -10.29
C SER A 23 7.25 15.92 -8.76
N SER A 24 6.42 16.76 -8.13
CA SER A 24 6.35 16.88 -6.67
C SER A 24 5.38 15.90 -6.01
N ALA A 25 4.63 15.12 -6.79
CA ALA A 25 3.72 14.13 -6.24
C ALA A 25 4.50 13.03 -5.50
N PRO A 26 3.96 12.47 -4.40
CA PRO A 26 4.51 11.28 -3.77
C PRO A 26 4.59 10.15 -4.80
N ARG A 27 5.63 9.31 -4.71
CA ARG A 27 5.76 8.11 -5.54
C ARG A 27 5.68 6.87 -4.65
N PHE A 28 6.77 6.44 -4.03
CA PHE A 28 6.74 5.33 -3.08
C PHE A 28 6.41 5.84 -1.70
N PHE A 29 5.51 5.14 -1.02
CA PHE A 29 5.12 5.43 0.34
C PHE A 29 4.68 4.16 1.05
N HIS A 30 4.70 4.19 2.38
CA HIS A 30 4.15 3.13 3.21
C HIS A 30 3.26 3.68 4.31
N VAL A 31 2.34 2.84 4.77
CA VAL A 31 1.33 3.19 5.78
C VAL A 31 1.58 2.35 7.02
N ILE A 32 1.73 3.01 8.16
CA ILE A 32 1.95 2.36 9.45
C ILE A 32 0.74 2.64 10.34
N GLY A 33 0.17 1.59 10.94
CA GLY A 33 -0.90 1.68 11.92
C GLY A 33 -0.38 1.57 13.35
N TYR A 34 -1.07 2.22 14.29
CA TYR A 34 -0.79 2.15 15.72
C TYR A 34 -2.06 1.76 16.49
N PRO A 35 -1.98 0.79 17.42
CA PRO A 35 -3.11 0.37 18.22
C PRO A 35 -3.48 1.41 19.30
N PRO A 36 -4.67 1.29 19.92
CA PRO A 36 -4.96 2.02 21.16
C PRO A 36 -3.97 1.63 22.27
N CYS A 37 -3.89 2.47 23.30
CA CYS A 37 -3.12 2.13 24.49
C CYS A 37 -3.66 0.86 25.17
N PRO A 38 -2.78 0.01 25.74
CA PRO A 38 -3.21 -1.18 26.47
C PRO A 38 -4.09 -0.79 27.67
N GLU A 39 -5.14 -1.60 27.91
CA GLU A 39 -6.03 -1.39 29.06
C GLU A 39 -5.23 -1.51 30.37
N GLY A 40 -5.42 -0.55 31.28
CA GLY A 40 -4.71 -0.50 32.57
C GLY A 40 -3.40 0.30 32.58
N ALA A 41 -2.92 0.80 31.44
CA ALA A 41 -1.73 1.67 31.33
C ALA A 41 -1.89 3.07 31.95
N ALA A 42 -3.06 3.39 32.50
CA ALA A 42 -3.31 4.70 33.10
C ALA A 42 -3.18 4.70 34.64
N GLU A 43 -3.13 3.52 35.28
CA GLU A 43 -3.43 3.46 36.72
C GLU A 43 -2.26 3.07 37.63
N ASN A 44 -1.16 2.45 37.17
CA ASN A 44 -0.18 1.89 38.12
C ASN A 44 1.31 1.93 37.78
N ASP A 45 1.76 2.37 36.59
CA ASP A 45 3.20 2.41 36.28
C ASP A 45 3.68 3.82 35.90
N ASP A 46 4.71 4.28 36.61
CA ASP A 46 5.34 5.59 36.43
C ASP A 46 6.27 5.63 35.19
N SER A 47 6.23 4.57 34.38
CA SER A 47 7.05 4.46 33.18
C SER A 47 6.72 5.60 32.21
N VAL A 48 7.78 6.23 31.70
CA VAL A 48 7.68 7.38 30.77
C VAL A 48 6.82 7.05 29.54
N LYS A 49 6.78 5.76 29.14
CA LYS A 49 6.04 5.26 27.98
C LYS A 49 4.52 5.25 28.18
N GLU A 50 4.04 4.91 29.37
CA GLU A 50 2.60 4.88 29.67
C GLU A 50 1.99 6.29 29.72
N LYS A 51 2.75 7.25 30.26
CA LYS A 51 2.37 8.67 30.27
C LYS A 51 2.30 9.25 28.86
N GLU A 52 3.19 8.80 27.96
CA GLU A 52 3.20 9.25 26.57
C GLU A 52 2.03 8.65 25.78
N CYS A 53 1.78 7.35 25.90
CA CYS A 53 0.62 6.68 25.29
C CYS A 53 -0.69 7.37 25.69
N SER A 54 -0.87 7.61 27.00
CA SER A 54 -2.06 8.28 27.54
C SER A 54 -2.24 9.70 26.98
N ARG A 55 -1.15 10.39 26.63
CA ARG A 55 -1.19 11.75 26.07
C ARG A 55 -1.58 11.78 24.60
N VAL A 56 -1.06 10.85 23.79
CA VAL A 56 -1.31 10.80 22.33
C VAL A 56 -2.55 9.96 21.99
N GLY A 57 -2.95 9.06 22.88
CA GLY A 57 -4.13 8.21 22.77
C GLY A 57 -3.92 6.90 22.02
N PHE A 58 -2.70 6.54 21.66
CA PHE A 58 -2.32 5.32 20.94
C PHE A 58 -0.90 4.88 21.34
N ASP A 59 -0.58 3.60 21.15
CA ASP A 59 0.73 3.06 21.52
C ASP A 59 1.74 3.19 20.37
N GLU A 60 2.67 4.14 20.48
CA GLU A 60 3.75 4.35 19.50
C GLU A 60 4.78 3.21 19.46
N SER A 61 4.86 2.41 20.54
CA SER A 61 5.82 1.33 20.66
C SER A 61 5.42 0.09 19.85
N GLN A 62 4.13 -0.07 19.59
CA GLN A 62 3.58 -1.14 18.76
C GLN A 62 3.16 -0.58 17.39
N LYS A 63 3.79 -1.08 16.32
CA LYS A 63 3.57 -0.62 14.95
C LYS A 63 3.10 -1.78 14.08
N TYR A 64 2.08 -1.53 13.28
CA TYR A 64 1.61 -2.45 12.24
C TYR A 64 1.97 -1.89 10.87
N ASP A 65 2.71 -2.66 10.06
CA ASP A 65 2.91 -2.31 8.66
C ASP A 65 1.63 -2.64 7.90
N LEU A 66 0.92 -1.60 7.45
CA LEU A 66 -0.33 -1.74 6.69
C LEU A 66 -0.07 -1.87 5.18
N GLY A 67 1.17 -1.68 4.73
CA GLY A 67 1.55 -1.89 3.34
C GLY A 67 2.39 -0.76 2.75
N SER A 68 3.03 -1.10 1.64
CA SER A 68 3.85 -0.21 0.81
C SER A 68 3.24 -0.11 -0.59
N TYR A 69 3.19 1.10 -1.13
CA TYR A 69 2.46 1.42 -2.34
C TYR A 69 3.23 2.40 -3.22
N GLU A 70 2.84 2.45 -4.50
CA GLU A 70 3.34 3.43 -5.45
C GLU A 70 2.19 4.24 -6.04
N TYR A 71 2.19 5.55 -5.81
CA TYR A 71 1.26 6.47 -6.45
C TYR A 71 1.69 6.73 -7.89
N LYS A 72 0.84 6.39 -8.86
CA LYS A 72 1.14 6.46 -10.29
C LYS A 72 0.73 7.79 -10.90
N LEU A 73 1.63 8.43 -11.66
CA LEU A 73 1.25 9.57 -12.50
C LEU A 73 0.48 9.10 -13.73
N ILE A 74 -0.43 9.95 -14.19
CA ILE A 74 -1.15 9.73 -15.44
C ILE A 74 -0.49 10.60 -16.48
N SER A 75 0.39 10.04 -17.30
CA SER A 75 0.81 10.79 -18.48
C SER A 75 -0.36 10.85 -19.44
N SER A 76 -0.90 12.03 -19.70
CA SER A 76 -1.92 12.28 -20.72
C SER A 76 -1.38 12.18 -22.15
N LYS A 77 -0.38 11.31 -22.40
CA LYS A 77 -0.01 10.95 -23.77
C LYS A 77 -1.19 10.16 -24.33
N ILE A 78 -2.03 10.88 -25.05
CA ILE A 78 -3.03 10.31 -25.92
C ILE A 78 -2.23 9.66 -27.04
N ASP A 79 -1.89 8.38 -26.88
CA ASP A 79 -1.58 7.57 -28.04
C ASP A 79 -2.84 7.56 -28.92
N GLY A 80 -2.66 7.61 -30.24
CA GLY A 80 -3.69 7.96 -31.23
C GLY A 80 -4.88 7.00 -31.33
N ASP A 81 -5.04 6.09 -30.38
CA ASP A 81 -6.08 5.07 -30.28
C ASP A 81 -7.12 5.37 -29.17
N GLY A 82 -7.18 6.59 -28.61
CA GLY A 82 -8.38 7.11 -27.94
C GLY A 82 -8.85 6.41 -26.65
N TYR A 83 -8.17 5.37 -26.18
CA TYR A 83 -8.43 4.69 -24.92
C TYR A 83 -7.18 4.73 -24.05
N SER A 84 -6.90 5.92 -23.50
CA SER A 84 -5.93 6.01 -22.41
C SER A 84 -6.60 5.44 -21.16
N SER A 85 -6.20 4.22 -20.76
CA SER A 85 -6.45 3.63 -19.44
C SER A 85 -5.65 4.38 -18.36
N GLY A 86 -5.72 5.71 -18.40
CA GLY A 86 -5.02 6.59 -17.50
C GLY A 86 -5.50 6.36 -16.08
N GLY A 87 -4.55 6.27 -15.15
CA GLY A 87 -4.84 6.32 -13.72
C GLY A 87 -5.71 7.54 -13.37
N ARG A 88 -6.09 7.70 -12.10
CA ARG A 88 -6.87 8.86 -11.66
C ARG A 88 -6.01 9.72 -10.74
N SER A 89 -6.28 11.03 -10.73
CA SER A 89 -5.68 11.97 -9.76
C SER A 89 -6.02 11.61 -8.30
N ILE A 90 -6.91 10.64 -8.14
CA ILE A 90 -7.36 10.02 -6.90
C ILE A 90 -7.08 8.53 -7.04
N GLN A 91 -6.18 8.00 -6.22
CA GLN A 91 -5.83 6.57 -6.21
C GLN A 91 -6.10 5.99 -4.82
N THR A 92 -6.83 4.88 -4.80
CA THR A 92 -7.13 4.10 -3.59
C THR A 92 -6.28 2.84 -3.59
N PHE A 93 -5.73 2.52 -2.43
CA PHE A 93 -4.83 1.42 -2.20
C PHE A 93 -5.43 0.54 -1.11
N ASP A 94 -5.73 -0.71 -1.45
CA ASP A 94 -6.32 -1.66 -0.52
C ASP A 94 -5.23 -2.26 0.38
N ILE A 95 -5.44 -2.19 1.69
CA ILE A 95 -4.56 -2.73 2.73
C ILE A 95 -4.77 -4.23 2.89
N THR A 96 -6.01 -4.67 2.68
CA THR A 96 -6.36 -6.09 2.81
C THR A 96 -5.67 -6.99 1.79
N GLU A 97 -5.36 -6.49 0.58
CA GLU A 97 -4.62 -7.22 -0.45
C GLU A 97 -3.12 -7.31 -0.14
N ALA A 98 -2.53 -6.22 0.38
CA ALA A 98 -1.12 -6.14 0.73
C ALA A 98 -0.72 -7.12 1.85
N LEU A 99 -1.65 -7.45 2.74
CA LEU A 99 -1.45 -8.37 3.88
C LEU A 99 -1.66 -9.86 3.52
N GLY A 100 -1.69 -10.22 2.23
CA GLY A 100 -1.67 -11.62 1.81
C GLY A 100 -3.03 -12.32 1.77
N ARG A 101 -4.15 -11.58 1.74
CA ARG A 101 -5.41 -12.18 1.30
C ARG A 101 -5.35 -12.41 -0.21
N SER A 102 -5.03 -13.64 -0.59
CA SER A 102 -5.55 -14.24 -1.82
C SER A 102 -7.08 -14.36 -1.71
N LEU A 103 -7.77 -13.23 -1.72
CA LEU A 103 -9.20 -13.18 -2.02
C LEU A 103 -9.28 -13.06 -3.52
N LYS A 104 -9.70 -14.16 -4.16
CA LYS A 104 -10.06 -14.23 -5.57
C LYS A 104 -10.78 -12.95 -5.96
N VAL A 105 -10.11 -12.11 -6.75
CA VAL A 105 -10.78 -11.08 -7.54
C VAL A 105 -11.82 -11.83 -8.35
N SER A 106 -13.08 -11.69 -7.95
CA SER A 106 -14.19 -12.07 -8.80
C SER A 106 -14.24 -11.01 -9.90
N ALA A 107 -13.43 -11.22 -10.93
CA ALA A 107 -13.63 -10.56 -12.20
C ALA A 107 -14.97 -11.11 -12.76
N SER A 108 -16.06 -10.46 -12.41
CA SER A 108 -17.36 -10.75 -13.01
C SER A 108 -17.37 -10.15 -14.42
N ASN A 109 -17.39 -11.08 -15.38
CA ASN A 109 -17.85 -10.95 -16.76
C ASN A 109 -17.01 -10.11 -17.73
N VAL A 110 -16.01 -10.76 -18.33
CA VAL A 110 -15.65 -10.50 -19.73
C VAL A 110 -15.84 -11.81 -20.52
N PRO A 111 -16.59 -11.82 -21.64
CA PRO A 111 -16.88 -13.03 -22.40
C PRO A 111 -15.61 -13.60 -23.05
N THR A 112 -15.42 -14.90 -22.90
CA THR A 112 -14.46 -15.73 -23.63
C THR A 112 -14.87 -15.85 -25.09
N TRP A 113 -14.03 -15.36 -26.00
CA TRP A 113 -14.05 -15.74 -27.40
C TRP A 113 -12.83 -16.62 -27.64
N GLU A 114 -13.08 -17.84 -28.10
CA GLU A 114 -12.09 -18.82 -28.52
C GLU A 114 -11.49 -18.33 -29.85
N GLU A 115 -10.17 -18.19 -29.91
CA GLU A 115 -9.43 -18.16 -31.18
C GLU A 115 -8.24 -19.11 -31.09
N GLU A 116 -8.12 -19.89 -32.16
CA GLU A 116 -7.24 -21.03 -32.36
C GLU A 116 -5.78 -20.62 -32.67
N GLU A 117 -4.94 -21.62 -32.53
CA GLU A 117 -3.49 -21.80 -32.73
C GLU A 117 -2.81 -20.98 -33.84
N GLU A 118 -1.55 -20.61 -33.61
CA GLU A 118 -0.48 -20.76 -34.61
C GLU A 118 0.89 -20.93 -33.91
N GLU A 119 1.61 -21.98 -34.29
CA GLU A 119 2.96 -22.35 -33.87
C GLU A 119 3.99 -21.54 -34.65
N GLU A 120 5.01 -20.99 -33.99
CA GLU A 120 6.29 -20.68 -34.64
C GLU A 120 7.46 -21.12 -33.75
N GLU A 121 8.23 -22.06 -34.28
CA GLU A 121 9.56 -22.48 -33.85
C GLU A 121 10.55 -21.35 -34.11
N ASP A 122 11.57 -21.16 -33.26
CA ASP A 122 12.93 -20.81 -33.72
C ASP A 122 13.96 -20.92 -32.57
N GLU A 123 14.80 -21.94 -32.73
CA GLU A 123 16.26 -22.07 -32.55
C GLU A 123 17.00 -21.54 -31.29
N GLU A 124 17.78 -22.47 -30.72
CA GLU A 124 18.72 -22.31 -29.62
C GLU A 124 20.00 -21.57 -30.02
N GLU A 125 20.62 -20.84 -29.07
CA GLU A 125 22.04 -20.96 -28.63
C GLU A 125 22.47 -19.69 -27.86
N ASP A 126 22.73 -19.82 -26.55
CA ASP A 126 24.11 -19.72 -26.00
C ASP A 126 24.10 -19.69 -24.47
N SER A 127 24.98 -20.55 -23.98
CA SER A 127 25.33 -20.95 -22.64
C SER A 127 25.97 -19.85 -21.78
N GLY A 128 25.21 -19.37 -20.80
CA GLY A 128 25.72 -18.61 -19.65
C GLY A 128 25.40 -19.32 -18.34
N MET A 129 26.15 -20.37 -17.99
CA MET A 129 26.02 -21.09 -16.71
C MET A 129 26.36 -20.17 -15.52
N CYS A 130 25.33 -19.67 -14.82
CA CYS A 130 25.44 -19.23 -13.43
C CYS A 130 24.72 -20.24 -12.54
N THR A 131 25.46 -21.20 -11.98
CA THR A 131 24.96 -22.10 -10.94
C THR A 131 24.87 -21.33 -9.63
N MET A 132 23.73 -20.69 -9.36
CA MET A 132 23.36 -20.34 -7.99
C MET A 132 22.58 -21.52 -7.41
N GLU A 133 23.15 -22.16 -6.39
CA GLU A 133 22.42 -23.09 -5.55
C GLU A 133 21.21 -22.35 -4.96
N LYS A 134 20.04 -22.94 -5.19
CA LYS A 134 18.75 -22.49 -4.70
C LYS A 134 18.83 -22.42 -3.17
N ALA A 135 18.85 -21.21 -2.62
CA ALA A 135 18.66 -21.01 -1.19
C ALA A 135 17.25 -21.47 -0.83
N GLU A 136 17.12 -22.68 -0.29
CA GLU A 136 15.90 -23.11 0.37
C GLU A 136 15.75 -22.28 1.65
N LYS A 137 14.64 -21.52 1.73
CA LYS A 137 14.15 -20.79 2.91
C LYS A 137 14.97 -19.59 3.39
N CYS A 138 14.77 -18.46 2.72
CA CYS A 138 14.60 -17.18 3.42
C CYS A 138 13.12 -17.04 3.81
N GLY A 139 12.67 -17.91 4.70
CA GLY A 139 11.30 -17.88 5.21
C GLY A 139 11.38 -18.20 6.69
N GLY A 140 11.33 -17.17 7.52
CA GLY A 140 10.91 -17.36 8.90
C GLY A 140 9.56 -18.08 8.92
N PRO A 141 9.20 -18.74 10.03
CA PRO A 141 7.88 -19.31 10.16
C PRO A 141 6.82 -18.26 9.77
N PRO A 142 5.78 -18.63 9.00
CA PRO A 142 4.66 -17.74 8.79
C PRO A 142 4.14 -17.31 10.16
N PRO A 143 3.80 -16.03 10.37
CA PRO A 143 3.17 -15.60 11.61
C PRO A 143 1.96 -16.50 11.89
N ASP A 144 1.78 -16.87 13.16
CA ASP A 144 0.72 -17.79 13.58
C ASP A 144 -0.63 -17.32 13.00
N GLU A 145 -1.46 -18.26 12.51
CA GLU A 145 -2.72 -17.95 11.82
C GLU A 145 -3.77 -17.25 12.73
N ASP A 146 -3.50 -17.20 14.04
CA ASP A 146 -4.26 -16.45 15.04
C ASP A 146 -3.76 -15.01 15.26
N GLU A 147 -2.62 -14.62 14.68
CA GLU A 147 -2.09 -13.24 14.61
C GLU A 147 -2.46 -12.52 13.29
N LEU A 148 -3.21 -13.19 12.41
CA LEU A 148 -3.59 -12.71 11.07
C LEU A 148 -4.87 -11.84 11.03
N ASP A 149 -5.24 -11.22 12.15
CA ASP A 149 -6.07 -10.01 12.16
C ASP A 149 -5.16 -8.77 12.05
N ALA A 150 -4.27 -8.78 11.04
CA ALA A 150 -3.04 -7.98 10.91
C ALA A 150 -3.21 -6.45 10.77
N GLY A 151 -4.40 -5.94 11.03
CA GLY A 151 -4.68 -4.51 11.22
C GLY A 151 -5.65 -4.30 12.37
N GLY A 152 -5.53 -5.12 13.44
CA GLY A 152 -6.33 -5.04 14.64
C GLY A 152 -6.50 -3.60 15.10
N ALA A 153 -7.61 -3.29 15.78
CA ALA A 153 -7.99 -1.96 16.27
C ALA A 153 -6.94 -0.86 16.09
N ILE A 154 -7.00 -0.11 14.99
CA ILE A 154 -6.09 1.00 14.73
C ILE A 154 -6.70 2.29 15.28
N ARG A 155 -5.86 3.06 15.99
CA ARG A 155 -6.22 4.35 16.58
C ARG A 155 -5.54 5.52 15.87
N ALA A 156 -4.33 5.31 15.36
CA ALA A 156 -3.59 6.30 14.59
C ALA A 156 -2.88 5.65 13.40
N ILE A 157 -2.56 6.47 12.39
CA ILE A 157 -1.74 6.05 11.25
C ILE A 157 -0.62 7.05 10.98
N SER A 158 0.47 6.57 10.39
CA SER A 158 1.53 7.37 9.79
C SER A 158 1.60 7.07 8.30
N LEU A 159 1.63 8.13 7.48
CA LEU A 159 1.99 8.05 6.07
C LEU A 159 3.46 8.45 5.95
N VAL A 160 4.29 7.54 5.48
CA VAL A 160 5.73 7.79 5.26
C VAL A 160 5.98 7.79 3.76
N ILE A 161 6.44 8.93 3.24
CA ILE A 161 6.76 9.09 1.83
C ILE A 161 8.26 8.87 1.65
N ASP A 162 8.63 7.90 0.84
CA ASP A 162 10.01 7.48 0.61
C ASP A 162 10.67 8.30 -0.52
N ASP A 163 9.94 8.54 -1.61
CA ASP A 163 10.39 9.39 -2.71
C ASP A 163 9.23 10.12 -3.44
N ASN A 164 9.59 10.94 -4.43
CA ASN A 164 8.66 11.66 -5.28
C ASN A 164 9.03 11.45 -6.76
N TRP A 165 8.23 12.02 -7.66
CA TRP A 165 8.42 11.90 -9.10
C TRP A 165 9.50 12.83 -9.69
N GLY A 166 10.46 13.30 -8.90
CA GLY A 166 11.68 13.96 -9.38
C GLY A 166 11.87 15.43 -8.98
N THR A 167 10.99 16.00 -8.14
CA THR A 167 11.24 17.32 -7.56
C THR A 167 12.32 17.24 -6.48
N LYS A 168 13.35 18.09 -6.59
CA LYS A 168 14.49 18.09 -5.66
C LYS A 168 14.23 18.87 -4.37
N ASP A 169 13.30 19.82 -4.41
CA ASP A 169 13.14 20.82 -3.36
C ASP A 169 12.06 20.46 -2.35
N TYR A 170 11.01 19.73 -2.77
CA TYR A 170 9.85 19.41 -1.95
C TYR A 170 9.00 18.26 -2.54
N THR A 171 8.10 17.73 -1.70
CA THR A 171 7.02 16.81 -2.08
C THR A 171 5.69 17.41 -1.64
N CYS A 172 4.67 17.37 -2.51
CA CYS A 172 3.35 17.93 -2.24
C CYS A 172 2.33 16.82 -1.93
N LEU A 173 1.75 16.84 -0.74
CA LEU A 173 0.61 15.99 -0.38
C LEU A 173 -0.67 16.83 -0.39
N TYR A 174 -1.62 16.51 -1.27
CA TYR A 174 -2.88 17.27 -1.36
C TYR A 174 -3.93 16.72 -0.40
N ARG A 175 -4.24 15.42 -0.49
CA ARG A 175 -5.23 14.79 0.37
C ARG A 175 -4.92 13.32 0.61
N LEU A 176 -4.98 12.94 1.88
CA LEU A 176 -5.02 11.55 2.33
C LEU A 176 -6.42 11.28 2.88
N ARG A 177 -7.01 10.14 2.50
CA ARG A 177 -8.22 9.59 3.13
C ARG A 177 -7.90 8.20 3.67
N VAL A 178 -8.53 7.87 4.79
CA VAL A 178 -8.42 6.56 5.44
C VAL A 178 -9.82 5.97 5.45
N HIS A 179 -9.93 4.73 4.98
CA HIS A 179 -11.18 3.98 4.94
C HIS A 179 -11.06 2.76 5.84
N GLY A 180 -12.15 2.43 6.50
CA GLY A 180 -12.17 1.31 7.41
C GLY A 180 -13.49 1.20 8.16
N ASP A 181 -13.72 0.02 8.72
CA ASP A 181 -14.87 -0.26 9.55
C ASP A 181 -14.60 0.11 11.01
N ARG A 182 -15.59 0.76 11.63
CA ARG A 182 -15.54 1.06 13.06
C ARG A 182 -15.73 -0.23 13.84
N LEU A 183 -14.81 -0.52 14.76
CA LEU A 183 -14.99 -1.60 15.71
C LEU A 183 -15.95 -1.15 16.82
N THR A 184 -17.07 -1.86 16.96
CA THR A 184 -17.98 -1.71 18.09
C THR A 184 -17.43 -2.49 19.29
N ALA A 185 -17.44 -1.86 20.46
CA ALA A 185 -17.26 -2.60 21.71
C ALA A 185 -18.58 -3.31 21.99
N ASP A 186 -18.59 -4.63 21.92
CA ASP A 186 -19.72 -5.46 22.36
C ASP A 186 -19.82 -5.47 23.90
#